data_AF-A0AAC8QDU4-F1
#
_entry.id   AF-A0AAC8QDU4-F1
#
_cell.length_a   1.000
_cell.length_b   1.000
_cell.length_c   1.000
_cell.angle_alpha   90.00
_cell.angle_beta   90.00
_cell.angle_gamma   90.00
#
_symmetry.space_group_name_H-M   'P 1'
#
loop_
_entity.id
_entity.type
_entity.pdbx_description
1 polymer ?
#
loop_
_entity_poly.entity_id
_entity_poly.type
_entity_poly.pdbx_seq_one_letter_code
_entity_poly.pdbx_strand_id
1 'polypeptide(L)'
;MTWGKISHGAVPGVDEVGCSVGSFYCNAYTGDTSCMTSLPILCVKLDGSPKPSGLYTDFYNGWVGGNIATTQPVPGTWLTSQAAADQLCASYFGAGWQMAEFHHSGGGWDWYAYGNVRSDTKFWVRISDQPANCWNP
;
A
#
# COMPACT_ATOMS: atom_id res chain seq x y z
N MET A 1 -8.51 -4.22 4.09
CA MET A 1 -8.34 -2.75 4.17
C MET A 1 -7.79 -2.26 2.85
N THR A 2 -8.24 -1.09 2.37
CA THR A 2 -7.81 -0.57 1.06
C THR A 2 -7.33 0.86 1.11
N TRP A 3 -6.35 1.17 0.27
CA TRP A 3 -5.80 2.50 0.06
C TRP A 3 -5.98 2.93 -1.40
N GLY A 4 -5.61 4.17 -1.70
CA GLY A 4 -5.44 4.66 -3.06
C GLY A 4 -4.23 5.58 -3.20
N LYS A 5 -3.98 6.05 -4.41
CA LYS A 5 -2.93 7.02 -4.70
C LYS A 5 -3.41 8.44 -4.41
N ILE A 6 -2.75 9.13 -3.48
CA ILE A 6 -3.03 10.51 -3.09
C ILE A 6 -2.46 11.48 -4.12
N SER A 7 -1.18 11.32 -4.46
CA SER A 7 -0.48 12.22 -5.37
C SER A 7 0.62 11.52 -6.16
N HIS A 8 1.04 12.14 -7.26
CA HIS A 8 2.26 11.80 -8.00
C HIS A 8 3.09 13.06 -8.18
N GLY A 9 4.41 12.95 -8.05
CA GLY A 9 5.30 14.02 -8.47
C GLY A 9 5.52 15.13 -7.44
N ALA A 10 5.27 14.88 -6.14
CA ALA A 10 5.81 15.73 -5.07
C ALA A 10 7.32 15.93 -5.22
N VAL A 11 7.99 14.88 -5.69
CA VAL A 11 9.30 14.87 -6.36
C VAL A 11 9.22 13.87 -7.53
N PRO A 12 10.08 13.99 -8.58
CA PRO A 12 10.00 13.10 -9.74
C PRO A 12 10.07 11.61 -9.37
N GLY A 13 9.13 10.83 -9.89
CA GLY A 13 9.08 9.38 -9.71
C GLY A 13 8.60 8.90 -8.34
N VAL A 14 8.06 9.80 -7.50
CA VAL A 14 7.47 9.43 -6.20
C VAL A 14 5.95 9.51 -6.26
N ASP A 15 5.36 8.48 -5.66
CA ASP A 15 3.94 8.41 -5.35
C ASP A 15 3.72 8.55 -3.86
N GLU A 16 2.63 9.22 -3.51
CA GLU A 16 2.03 9.22 -2.18
C GLU A 16 0.80 8.32 -2.22
N VAL A 17 0.72 7.37 -1.31
CA VAL A 17 -0.36 6.39 -1.23
C VAL A 17 -0.88 6.31 0.20
N GLY A 18 -2.18 6.16 0.37
CA GLY A 18 -2.76 6.26 1.69
C GLY A 18 -4.27 6.03 1.79
N CYS A 19 -4.76 6.25 3.00
CA CYS A 19 -6.13 5.99 3.41
C CYS A 19 -7.15 7.01 2.86
N SER A 20 -6.72 8.26 2.59
CA SER A 20 -7.61 9.37 2.22
C SER A 20 -7.27 9.88 0.83
N VAL A 21 -8.11 9.57 -0.17
CA VAL A 21 -7.90 9.95 -1.58
C VAL A 21 -9.16 10.57 -2.14
N GLY A 22 -9.18 11.88 -2.37
CA GLY A 22 -10.36 12.58 -2.88
C GLY A 22 -11.58 12.40 -1.97
N SER A 23 -12.66 11.79 -2.50
CA SER A 23 -13.86 11.44 -1.71
C SER A 23 -13.78 10.06 -1.05
N PHE A 24 -12.69 9.30 -1.26
CA PHE A 24 -12.51 7.98 -0.69
C PHE A 24 -11.82 8.06 0.66
N TYR A 25 -12.36 7.33 1.63
CA TYR A 25 -11.78 7.17 2.96
C TYR A 25 -11.70 5.68 3.29
N CYS A 26 -10.56 5.23 3.83
CA CYS A 26 -10.41 3.89 4.34
C CYS A 26 -10.86 3.79 5.80
N ASN A 27 -11.16 2.58 6.27
CA ASN A 27 -11.44 2.31 7.66
C ASN A 27 -10.40 1.31 8.15
N ALA A 28 -9.36 1.84 8.80
CA ALA A 28 -8.24 1.05 9.30
C ALA A 28 -8.63 0.14 10.48
N TYR A 29 -9.76 0.40 11.15
CA TYR A 29 -10.19 -0.32 12.35
C TYR A 29 -10.98 -1.59 12.03
N THR A 30 -11.87 -1.54 11.02
CA THR A 30 -12.74 -2.68 10.68
C THR A 30 -12.73 -3.05 9.19
N GLY A 31 -11.96 -2.33 8.37
CA GLY A 31 -11.96 -2.45 6.91
C GLY A 31 -13.07 -1.65 6.22
N ASP A 32 -12.85 -1.29 4.95
CA ASP A 32 -13.71 -0.41 4.16
C ASP A 32 -14.21 -1.01 2.84
N THR A 33 -13.73 -2.18 2.45
CA THR A 33 -14.04 -2.81 1.17
C THR A 33 -14.36 -4.30 1.36
N SER A 34 -15.45 -4.78 0.73
CA SER A 34 -15.82 -6.19 0.75
C SER A 34 -14.69 -7.07 0.20
N CYS A 35 -14.34 -8.14 0.92
CA CYS A 35 -13.31 -9.08 0.49
C CYS A 35 -13.66 -9.88 -0.77
N MET A 36 -14.92 -9.84 -1.23
CA MET A 36 -15.32 -10.39 -2.53
C MET A 36 -14.91 -9.49 -3.71
N THR A 37 -14.55 -8.23 -3.43
CA THR A 37 -14.12 -7.28 -4.47
C THR A 37 -12.78 -7.71 -5.02
N SER A 38 -12.61 -7.59 -6.34
CA SER A 38 -11.30 -7.75 -6.97
C SER A 38 -10.60 -6.40 -7.09
N LEU A 39 -9.48 -6.23 -6.39
CA LEU A 39 -8.64 -5.02 -6.44
C LEU A 39 -7.17 -5.40 -6.57
N PRO A 40 -6.32 -4.55 -7.17
CA PRO A 40 -4.88 -4.74 -7.15
C PRO A 40 -4.33 -4.83 -5.71
N ILE A 41 -3.24 -5.56 -5.50
CA ILE A 41 -2.47 -5.48 -4.26
C ILE A 41 -1.43 -4.38 -4.44
N LEU A 42 -1.29 -3.49 -3.45
CA LEU A 42 -0.12 -2.63 -3.38
C LEU A 42 1.05 -3.44 -2.85
N CYS A 43 2.05 -3.64 -3.70
CA CYS A 43 3.27 -4.35 -3.37
C CYS A 43 4.42 -3.36 -3.18
N VAL A 44 5.28 -3.65 -2.23
CA VAL A 44 6.46 -2.85 -1.92
C VAL A 44 7.71 -3.72 -1.91
N LYS A 45 8.81 -3.18 -2.42
CA LYS A 45 10.17 -3.71 -2.25
C LYS A 45 11.01 -2.68 -1.52
N LEU A 46 11.37 -2.99 -0.28
CA LEU A 46 12.30 -2.18 0.50
C LEU A 46 13.72 -2.49 0.05
N ASP A 47 14.41 -1.47 -0.43
CA ASP A 47 15.79 -1.58 -0.92
C ASP A 47 16.74 -0.58 -0.25
N GLY A 48 16.25 0.18 0.73
CA GLY A 48 17.04 1.18 1.45
C GLY A 48 17.24 2.46 0.64
N SER A 49 16.46 2.68 -0.41
CA SER A 49 16.50 3.90 -1.21
C SER A 49 16.43 5.16 -0.33
N PRO A 50 17.32 6.14 -0.55
CA PRO A 50 17.32 7.35 0.24
C PRO A 50 16.07 8.18 -0.05
N LYS A 51 15.57 8.86 0.99
CA LYS A 51 14.48 9.84 0.83
C LYS A 51 14.94 10.93 -0.15
N PRO A 52 14.18 11.23 -1.21
CA PRO A 52 14.52 12.32 -2.11
C PRO A 52 14.66 13.66 -1.39
N SER A 53 15.58 14.49 -1.88
CA SER A 53 15.69 15.88 -1.42
C SER A 53 14.41 16.65 -1.73
N GLY A 54 13.98 17.50 -0.80
CA GLY A 54 12.76 18.31 -0.95
C GLY A 54 11.45 17.58 -0.62
N LEU A 55 11.47 16.25 -0.41
CA LEU A 55 10.28 15.54 0.05
C LEU A 55 10.05 15.78 1.55
N TYR A 56 8.92 16.39 1.89
CA TYR A 56 8.49 16.57 3.28
C TYR A 56 7.89 15.27 3.80
N THR A 57 8.26 14.89 5.03
CA THR A 57 7.74 13.71 5.73
C THR A 57 7.64 14.04 7.22
N ASP A 58 6.59 13.56 7.87
CA ASP A 58 6.38 13.64 9.32
C ASP A 58 5.85 12.31 9.87
N PHE A 59 5.25 12.34 11.06
CA PHE A 59 4.68 11.16 11.72
C PHE A 59 3.53 10.51 10.96
N TYR A 60 2.83 11.26 10.10
CA TYR A 60 1.68 10.77 9.36
C TYR A 60 2.03 10.30 7.94
N ASN A 61 3.07 10.88 7.33
CA ASN A 61 3.42 10.69 5.92
C ASN A 61 4.90 10.32 5.69
N GLY A 62 5.27 9.08 6.05
CA GLY A 62 6.64 8.59 6.05
C GLY A 62 7.25 8.34 4.66
N TRP A 63 8.57 8.14 4.61
CA TRP A 63 9.27 7.64 3.40
C TRP A 63 9.59 6.16 3.57
N VAL A 64 9.12 5.33 2.64
CA VAL A 64 9.20 3.88 2.80
C VAL A 64 10.62 3.32 2.62
N GLY A 65 11.47 3.99 1.83
CA GLY A 65 12.81 3.47 1.52
C GLY A 65 12.81 2.38 0.45
N GLY A 66 11.98 2.53 -0.59
CA GLY A 66 11.82 1.50 -1.61
C GLY A 66 10.93 1.88 -2.79
N ASN A 67 10.56 0.84 -3.53
CA ASN A 67 9.74 0.91 -4.74
C ASN A 67 8.37 0.27 -4.53
N ILE A 68 7.33 0.81 -5.17
CA ILE A 68 5.98 0.26 -5.17
C ILE A 68 5.47 -0.06 -6.58
N ALA A 69 4.61 -1.08 -6.64
CA ALA A 69 3.88 -1.48 -7.83
C ALA A 69 2.52 -2.06 -7.45
N THR A 70 1.63 -2.20 -8.42
CA THR A 70 0.31 -2.82 -8.21
C THR A 70 0.15 -4.06 -9.09
N THR A 71 -0.38 -5.14 -8.52
CA THR A 71 -0.65 -6.38 -9.26
C THR A 71 -1.85 -6.20 -10.22
N GLN A 72 -2.18 -7.24 -10.98
CA GLN A 72 -3.55 -7.33 -11.52
C GLN A 72 -4.56 -7.48 -10.37
N PRO A 73 -5.83 -7.09 -10.55
CA PRO A 73 -6.84 -7.23 -9.51
C PRO A 73 -7.05 -8.68 -9.07
N VAL A 74 -7.07 -8.91 -7.76
CA VAL A 74 -7.41 -10.21 -7.16
C VAL A 74 -8.52 -10.06 -6.11
N PRO A 75 -9.36 -11.08 -5.93
CA PRO A 75 -10.32 -11.10 -4.83
C PRO A 75 -9.60 -10.97 -3.49
N GLY A 76 -10.13 -10.14 -2.57
CA GLY A 76 -9.61 -10.04 -1.21
C GLY A 76 -9.62 -11.38 -0.46
N THR A 77 -10.51 -12.30 -0.80
CA THR A 77 -10.56 -13.67 -0.27
C THR A 77 -9.34 -14.53 -0.62
N TRP A 78 -8.51 -14.12 -1.59
CA TRP A 78 -7.23 -14.80 -1.86
C TRP A 78 -6.15 -14.41 -0.85
N LEU A 79 -6.33 -13.28 -0.16
CA LEU A 79 -5.42 -12.81 0.88
C LEU A 79 -5.80 -13.51 2.18
N THR A 80 -5.29 -14.72 2.39
CA THR A 80 -5.64 -15.57 3.55
C THR A 80 -4.69 -15.42 4.73
N SER A 81 -3.56 -14.74 4.53
CA SER A 81 -2.58 -14.38 5.54
C SER A 81 -1.61 -13.33 4.97
N GLN A 82 -0.81 -12.70 5.83
CA GLN A 82 0.31 -11.88 5.36
C GLN A 82 1.25 -12.68 4.43
N ALA A 83 1.64 -13.90 4.81
CA ALA A 83 2.52 -14.73 4.00
C ALA A 83 1.93 -15.05 2.61
N ALA A 84 0.62 -15.29 2.51
CA ALA A 84 -0.05 -15.51 1.23
C ALA A 84 -0.05 -14.24 0.36
N ALA A 85 -0.31 -13.08 0.96
CA ALA A 85 -0.29 -11.80 0.24
C ALA A 85 1.13 -11.41 -0.21
N ASP A 86 2.13 -11.62 0.64
CA ASP A 86 3.54 -11.40 0.32
C ASP A 86 3.98 -12.33 -0.83
N GLN A 87 3.56 -13.60 -0.80
CA GLN A 87 3.84 -14.56 -1.87
C GLN A 87 3.20 -14.15 -3.21
N LEU A 88 2.02 -13.53 -3.20
CA LEU A 88 1.41 -12.95 -4.40
C LEU A 88 2.24 -11.78 -4.93
N CYS A 89 2.68 -10.85 -4.08
CA CYS A 89 3.58 -9.79 -4.51
C CYS A 89 4.90 -10.32 -5.10
N ALA A 90 5.49 -11.33 -4.44
CA ALA A 90 6.71 -11.96 -4.91
C ALA A 90 6.53 -12.72 -6.24
N SER A 91 5.35 -13.31 -6.50
CA SER A 91 5.08 -14.00 -7.77
C SER A 91 4.93 -13.04 -8.95
N TYR A 92 4.42 -11.82 -8.71
CA TYR A 92 4.29 -10.79 -9.74
C TYR A 92 5.60 -10.07 -10.04
N PHE A 93 6.40 -9.77 -9.00
CA PHE A 93 7.51 -8.82 -9.12
C PHE A 93 8.88 -9.39 -8.73
N GLY A 94 8.93 -10.65 -8.27
CA GLY A 94 10.14 -11.36 -7.88
C GLY A 94 10.46 -11.27 -6.40
N ALA A 95 11.58 -11.89 -6.00
CA ALA A 95 12.00 -11.96 -4.61
C ALA A 95 12.18 -10.56 -3.96
N GLY A 96 11.76 -10.45 -2.70
CA GLY A 96 11.86 -9.23 -1.90
C GLY A 96 10.66 -8.29 -2.01
N TRP A 97 9.70 -8.56 -2.89
CA TRP A 97 8.42 -7.86 -2.92
C TRP A 97 7.45 -8.48 -1.92
N GLN A 98 6.75 -7.62 -1.17
CA GLN A 98 5.77 -8.01 -0.15
C GLN A 98 4.53 -7.11 -0.24
N MET A 99 3.43 -7.53 0.39
CA MET A 99 2.25 -6.68 0.50
C MET A 99 2.57 -5.47 1.37
N ALA A 100 2.22 -4.28 0.88
CA ALA A 100 2.49 -3.05 1.60
C ALA A 100 1.62 -2.96 2.87
N GLU A 101 2.21 -2.41 3.92
CA GLU A 101 1.64 -2.31 5.27
C GLU A 101 1.32 -0.85 5.60
N PHE A 102 0.25 -0.65 6.36
CA PHE A 102 -0.32 0.65 6.69
C PHE A 102 0.68 1.58 7.41
N HIS A 103 1.47 1.05 8.35
CA HIS A 103 2.44 1.78 9.17
C HIS A 103 3.88 1.70 8.67
N HIS A 104 4.10 1.38 7.38
CA HIS A 104 5.44 1.24 6.83
C HIS A 104 6.31 2.49 7.09
N SER A 105 7.53 2.27 7.61
CA SER A 105 8.61 3.25 7.79
C SER A 105 8.19 4.60 8.41
N GLY A 106 7.29 4.56 9.40
CA GLY A 106 6.93 5.73 10.19
C GLY A 106 5.84 6.63 9.57
N GLY A 107 5.11 6.13 8.56
CA GLY A 107 3.82 6.70 8.17
C GLY A 107 2.71 6.25 9.12
N GLY A 108 1.67 7.08 9.23
CA GLY A 108 0.53 6.86 10.13
C GLY A 108 -0.83 6.83 9.44
N TRP A 109 -0.94 7.35 8.21
CA TRP A 109 -2.16 7.30 7.39
C TRP A 109 -1.86 7.21 5.88
N ASP A 110 -0.65 7.61 5.49
CA ASP A 110 -0.12 7.51 4.15
C ASP A 110 1.42 7.42 4.21
N TRP A 111 2.04 7.16 3.07
CA TRP A 111 3.49 7.26 2.92
C TRP A 111 3.90 7.40 1.46
N TYR A 112 5.16 7.77 1.27
CA TYR A 112 5.81 7.97 -0.02
C TYR A 112 6.74 6.82 -0.39
N ALA A 113 6.80 6.52 -1.68
CA ALA A 113 7.73 5.56 -2.26
C ALA A 113 8.05 5.92 -3.72
N TYR A 114 9.13 5.35 -4.27
CA TYR A 114 9.33 5.40 -5.71
C TYR A 114 8.24 4.56 -6.41
N GLY A 115 7.56 5.14 -7.40
CA GLY A 115 6.42 4.47 -8.01
C GLY A 115 5.75 5.26 -9.13
N ASN A 116 4.87 4.55 -9.83
CA ASN A 116 3.88 5.11 -10.74
C ASN A 116 2.64 4.21 -10.77
N VAL A 117 2.01 4.04 -9.61
CA VAL A 117 0.79 3.25 -9.46
C VAL A 117 -0.42 4.00 -10.01
N ARG A 118 -1.46 3.24 -10.34
CA ARG A 118 -2.70 3.77 -10.90
C ARG A 118 -3.44 4.64 -9.88
N SER A 119 -4.10 5.69 -10.36
CA SER A 119 -4.94 6.59 -9.56
C SER A 119 -6.45 6.39 -9.78
N ASP A 120 -6.84 5.50 -10.70
CA ASP A 120 -8.24 5.22 -11.04
C ASP A 120 -8.86 4.06 -10.23
N THR A 121 -8.12 3.53 -9.25
CA THR A 121 -8.57 2.38 -8.46
C THR A 121 -7.98 2.41 -7.05
N LYS A 122 -8.63 1.66 -6.15
CA LYS A 122 -8.08 1.33 -4.83
C LYS A 122 -7.18 0.11 -4.94
N PHE A 123 -6.36 -0.12 -3.92
CA PHE A 123 -5.54 -1.32 -3.79
C PHE A 123 -5.61 -1.89 -2.38
N TRP A 124 -5.48 -3.21 -2.30
CA TRP A 124 -5.33 -3.92 -1.05
C TRP A 124 -3.98 -3.58 -0.40
N VAL A 125 -4.05 -3.29 0.89
CA VAL A 125 -2.91 -3.10 1.80
C VAL A 125 -3.21 -3.87 3.09
N ARG A 126 -2.18 -4.18 3.87
CA ARG A 126 -2.34 -4.84 5.17
C ARG A 126 -2.16 -3.87 6.33
N ILE A 127 -2.73 -4.19 7.47
CA ILE A 127 -2.47 -3.52 8.75
C ILE A 127 -2.23 -4.57 9.84
N SER A 128 -1.18 -4.42 10.62
CA SER A 128 -0.78 -5.44 11.61
C SER A 128 -1.39 -5.27 13.00
N ASP A 129 -1.88 -4.07 13.32
CA ASP A 129 -2.37 -3.71 14.66
C ASP A 129 -3.89 -3.55 14.76
N GLN A 130 -4.62 -3.85 13.66
CA GLN A 130 -6.09 -3.79 13.60
C GLN A 130 -6.68 -5.01 12.87
N PRO A 131 -7.91 -5.44 13.21
CA PRO A 131 -8.62 -6.52 12.53
C PRO A 131 -9.32 -6.03 11.25
N ALA A 132 -8.56 -5.46 10.30
CA ALA A 132 -9.13 -4.87 9.09
C ALA A 132 -8.70 -5.58 7.79
N ASN A 133 -7.93 -6.67 7.88
CA ASN A 133 -7.55 -7.45 6.71
C ASN A 133 -8.60 -8.54 6.42
N CYS A 134 -8.63 -9.02 5.17
CA CYS A 134 -9.59 -10.04 4.76
C CYS A 134 -9.42 -11.40 5.47
N TRP A 135 -8.27 -11.63 6.10
CA TRP A 135 -7.97 -12.85 6.85
C TRP A 135 -8.11 -12.73 8.37
N ASN A 136 -8.44 -11.54 8.89
CA ASN A 136 -8.68 -11.30 10.31
C ASN A 136 -9.68 -10.15 10.50
N PRO A 137 -10.94 -10.34 10.08
CA PRO A 137 -11.97 -9.32 10.23
C PRO A 137 -12.35 -9.06 11.69
#